data_AF-Q6BVY8-F1
#
_entry.id   AF-Q6BVY8-F1
#
_cell.length_a   1.000
_cell.length_b   1.000
_cell.length_c   1.000
_cell.angle_alpha   90.00
_cell.angle_beta   90.00
_cell.angle_gamma   90.00
#
_symmetry.space_group_name_H-M   'P 1'
#
loop_
_entity.id
_entity.type
_entity.pdbx_description
1 polymer ?
#
loop_
_entity_poly.entity_id
_entity_poly.type
_entity_poly.pdbx_seq_one_letter_code
_entity_poly.pdbx_strand_id
1 'polypeptide(L)'
;MIRIIPGRYASVVCRKYAFSRFYSSNSPTPPQYKKGGNILANSLRYVRQVDEYQKQLEKAPSHNKVVELMDKIENQPELLFILATFHYELSRIGIGRSNDPKTRSKLLWKYRFNYILKYSKLHNIFWEQCRYANISQHTHVLGFNPQDIGLLDPCNFSEQTYNELQSGKYKDMAFKDVEIITFSRPPFK
;
A
#
# COMPACT_ATOMS: atom_id res chain seq x y z
N MET A 1 -2.16 -2.10 12.51
CA MET A 1 -2.80 -0.82 12.90
C MET A 1 -2.58 0.21 11.80
N ILE A 2 -3.59 0.98 11.41
CA ILE A 2 -3.51 2.10 10.45
C ILE A 2 -4.26 3.25 11.11
N ARG A 3 -3.64 4.42 11.24
CA ARG A 3 -4.30 5.67 11.65
C ARG A 3 -4.25 6.67 10.50
N ILE A 4 -5.41 7.23 10.17
CA ILE A 4 -5.60 8.34 9.22
C ILE A 4 -5.98 9.56 10.07
N ILE A 5 -5.22 10.64 9.98
CA ILE A 5 -5.55 11.91 10.65
C ILE A 5 -6.32 12.80 9.66
N PRO A 6 -7.44 13.43 10.06
CA PRO A 6 -8.09 14.46 9.27
C PRO A 6 -7.24 15.74 9.32
N GLY A 7 -6.55 16.04 8.22
CA GLY A 7 -5.86 17.31 8.04
C GLY A 7 -6.86 18.46 7.96
N ARG A 8 -6.78 19.42 8.89
CA ARG A 8 -7.30 20.77 8.68
C ARG A 8 -6.25 21.57 7.92
N TYR A 9 -6.46 21.83 6.64
CA TYR A 9 -6.03 23.07 5.98
C TYR A 9 -7.13 23.49 5.01
N ALA A 10 -7.61 24.72 5.19
CA ALA A 10 -8.57 25.36 4.32
C ALA A 10 -7.88 25.96 3.08
N SER A 11 -8.60 25.86 1.97
CA SER A 11 -8.52 26.62 0.72
C SER A 11 -7.20 26.66 -0.06
N VAL A 12 -7.17 25.92 -1.19
CA VAL A 12 -7.11 26.53 -2.53
C VAL A 12 -7.99 25.70 -3.45
N VAL A 13 -8.89 26.37 -4.16
CA VAL A 13 -9.78 25.81 -5.19
C VAL A 13 -8.95 25.23 -6.33
N CYS A 14 -9.14 23.96 -6.69
CA CYS A 14 -8.94 23.53 -8.07
C CYS A 14 -9.95 22.47 -8.49
N ARG A 15 -10.34 22.57 -9.76
CA ARG A 15 -11.59 22.12 -10.39
C ARG A 15 -11.76 20.59 -10.46
N LYS A 16 -13.00 20.18 -10.20
CA LYS A 16 -13.78 19.09 -10.84
C LYS A 16 -12.99 18.07 -11.67
N TYR A 17 -12.80 16.88 -11.10
CA TYR A 17 -13.07 15.62 -11.79
C TYR A 17 -13.85 14.71 -10.84
N ALA A 18 -15.16 14.64 -11.05
CA ALA A 18 -16.01 13.67 -10.38
C ALA A 18 -15.82 12.32 -11.09
N PHE A 19 -14.80 11.57 -10.69
CA PHE A 19 -14.72 10.15 -11.01
C PHE A 19 -15.45 9.41 -9.90
N SER A 20 -16.66 8.93 -10.20
CA SER A 20 -17.44 8.06 -9.32
C SER A 20 -16.66 6.77 -9.08
N ARG A 21 -15.81 6.75 -8.05
CA ARG A 21 -15.22 5.52 -7.51
C ARG A 21 -16.37 4.66 -7.01
N PHE A 22 -16.50 3.47 -7.59
CA PHE A 22 -17.23 2.38 -6.97
C PHE A 22 -16.51 2.00 -5.67
N TYR A 23 -16.79 2.72 -4.60
CA TYR A 23 -16.47 2.28 -3.26
C TYR A 23 -17.29 1.02 -3.01
N SER A 24 -16.62 -0.08 -2.67
CA SER A 24 -17.27 -1.19 -1.99
C SER A 24 -18.04 -0.58 -0.81
N SER A 25 -19.35 -0.77 -0.77
CA SER A 25 -20.31 -0.13 0.15
C SER A 25 -20.08 -0.45 1.65
N ASN A 26 -18.97 -1.12 1.98
CA ASN A 26 -18.67 -1.66 3.30
C ASN A 26 -17.39 -1.07 3.92
N SER A 27 -16.81 0.00 3.36
CA SER A 27 -15.69 0.69 4.03
C SER A 27 -16.20 1.37 5.31
N PRO A 28 -15.61 1.11 6.49
CA PRO A 28 -16.08 1.74 7.72
C PRO A 28 -15.97 3.27 7.61
N THR A 29 -16.95 3.99 8.16
CA THR A 29 -16.95 5.46 8.15
C THR A 29 -16.06 6.03 9.27
N PRO A 30 -15.25 7.06 9.00
CA PRO A 30 -14.38 7.65 10.03
C PRO A 30 -15.22 8.28 11.16
N PRO A 31 -14.83 8.08 12.43
CA PRO A 31 -15.56 8.62 13.57
C PRO A 31 -15.49 10.15 13.60
N GLN A 32 -16.60 10.79 13.97
CA GLN A 32 -16.70 12.26 14.05
C GLN A 32 -16.86 12.72 15.49
N TYR A 33 -16.04 13.70 15.90
CA TYR A 33 -16.15 14.30 17.23
C TYR A 33 -17.36 15.25 17.29
N LYS A 34 -18.30 14.98 18.21
CA LYS A 34 -19.46 15.85 18.43
C LYS A 34 -19.07 17.04 19.31
N LYS A 35 -19.13 18.25 18.75
CA LYS A 35 -18.91 19.51 19.46
C LYS A 35 -20.24 19.98 20.09
N GLY A 36 -20.57 19.50 21.28
CA GLY A 36 -21.75 19.95 22.05
C GLY A 36 -22.17 18.97 23.16
N GLY A 37 -22.64 19.50 24.30
CA GLY A 37 -23.01 18.71 25.48
C GLY A 37 -21.81 18.36 26.39
N ASN A 38 -21.95 17.32 27.21
CA ASN A 38 -20.90 16.91 28.17
C ASN A 38 -19.60 16.50 27.45
N ILE A 39 -18.59 17.36 27.56
CA ILE A 39 -17.30 17.26 26.85
C ILE A 39 -16.57 15.96 27.22
N LEU A 40 -16.61 15.56 28.50
CA LEU A 40 -15.92 14.37 28.99
C LEU A 40 -16.56 13.08 28.45
N ALA A 41 -17.88 13.01 28.43
CA ALA A 41 -18.59 11.87 27.85
C ALA A 41 -18.36 11.76 26.33
N ASN A 42 -18.31 12.90 25.63
CA ASN A 42 -18.05 12.95 24.20
C ASN A 42 -16.61 12.56 23.84
N SER A 43 -15.61 12.96 24.63
CA SER A 43 -14.22 12.57 24.40
C SER A 43 -14.01 11.08 24.62
N LEU A 44 -14.54 10.51 25.70
CA LEU A 44 -14.48 9.06 25.97
C LEU A 44 -15.16 8.25 24.86
N ARG A 45 -16.35 8.68 24.41
CA ARG A 45 -17.04 8.02 23.30
C ARG A 45 -16.25 8.12 22.00
N TYR A 46 -15.67 9.29 21.71
CA TYR A 46 -14.87 9.48 20.50
C TYR A 46 -13.63 8.59 20.50
N VAL A 47 -12.89 8.51 21.61
CA VAL A 47 -11.73 7.62 21.75
C VAL A 47 -12.14 6.16 21.50
N ARG A 48 -13.24 5.70 22.11
CA ARG A 48 -13.75 4.35 21.89
C ARG A 48 -14.12 4.09 20.42
N GLN A 49 -14.79 5.04 19.77
CA GLN A 49 -15.15 4.94 18.35
C GLN A 49 -13.91 4.90 17.45
N VAL A 50 -12.87 5.68 17.79
CA VAL A 50 -11.57 5.66 17.10
C VAL A 50 -10.89 4.29 17.24
N ASP A 51 -10.92 3.68 18.42
CA ASP A 51 -10.36 2.36 18.65
C ASP A 51 -11.14 1.26 17.92
N GLU A 52 -12.47 1.31 17.96
CA GLU A 52 -13.33 0.36 17.24
C GLU A 52 -13.15 0.47 15.72
N TYR A 53 -13.09 1.70 15.21
CA TYR A 53 -12.79 1.98 13.80
C TYR A 53 -11.42 1.42 13.39
N GLN A 54 -10.39 1.59 14.23
CA GLN A 54 -9.06 1.04 13.97
C GLN A 54 -9.06 -0.48 13.92
N LYS A 55 -9.76 -1.15 14.85
CA LYS A 55 -9.91 -2.61 14.83
C LYS A 55 -10.60 -3.11 13.56
N GLN A 56 -11.56 -2.36 13.02
CA GLN A 56 -12.23 -2.69 11.76
C GLN A 56 -11.28 -2.53 10.56
N LEU A 57 -10.48 -1.46 10.52
CA LEU A 57 -9.48 -1.27 9.48
C LEU A 57 -8.38 -2.34 9.51
N GLU A 58 -7.97 -2.80 10.70
CA GLU A 58 -7.02 -3.90 10.82
C GLU A 58 -7.55 -5.20 10.23
N LYS A 59 -8.84 -5.48 10.43
CA LYS A 59 -9.53 -6.66 9.89
C LYS A 59 -9.93 -6.51 8.41
N ALA A 60 -9.76 -5.33 7.82
CA ALA A 60 -10.09 -5.11 6.42
C ALA A 60 -9.23 -6.01 5.51
N PRO A 61 -9.82 -6.56 4.43
CA PRO A 61 -9.10 -7.37 3.45
C PRO A 61 -7.87 -6.65 2.90
N SER A 62 -6.77 -7.38 2.70
CA SER A 62 -5.51 -6.84 2.17
C SER A 62 -5.70 -6.09 0.86
N HIS A 63 -6.63 -6.54 0.00
CA HIS A 63 -6.98 -5.88 -1.25
C HIS A 63 -7.43 -4.42 -1.04
N ASN A 64 -8.33 -4.16 -0.08
CA ASN A 64 -8.83 -2.81 0.18
C ASN A 64 -7.72 -1.87 0.66
N LYS A 65 -6.79 -2.40 1.47
CA LYS A 65 -5.61 -1.65 1.94
C LYS A 65 -4.64 -1.34 0.81
N VAL A 66 -4.47 -2.25 -0.16
CA VAL A 66 -3.66 -2.00 -1.36
C VAL A 66 -4.29 -0.95 -2.25
N VAL A 67 -5.62 -0.96 -2.45
CA VAL A 67 -6.30 0.08 -3.22
C VAL A 67 -6.09 1.46 -2.58
N GLU A 68 -6.24 1.57 -1.25
CA GLU A 68 -5.97 2.83 -0.55
C GLU A 68 -4.50 3.25 -0.66
N LEU A 69 -3.56 2.31 -0.57
CA LEU A 69 -2.14 2.57 -0.76
C LEU A 69 -1.87 3.13 -2.16
N MET A 70 -2.39 2.48 -3.20
CA MET A 70 -2.22 2.88 -4.60
C MET A 70 -2.78 4.28 -4.88
N ASP A 71 -3.89 4.64 -4.26
CA ASP A 71 -4.47 5.98 -4.35
C ASP A 71 -3.57 7.05 -3.72
N LYS A 72 -2.88 6.72 -2.61
CA LYS A 72 -1.98 7.67 -1.92
C LYS A 72 -0.64 7.86 -2.64
N ILE A 73 -0.13 6.80 -3.28
CA ILE A 73 1.16 6.84 -3.99
C ILE A 73 1.04 7.19 -5.47
N GLU A 74 -0.18 7.38 -5.98
CA GLU A 74 -0.47 7.66 -7.41
C GLU A 74 0.38 8.79 -8.00
N ASN A 75 0.65 9.83 -7.21
CA ASN A 75 1.41 11.00 -7.66
C ASN A 75 2.89 10.95 -7.24
N GLN A 76 3.39 9.79 -6.81
CA GLN A 76 4.74 9.63 -6.28
C GLN A 76 5.51 8.63 -7.15
N PRO A 77 6.20 9.11 -8.20
CA PRO A 77 6.81 8.24 -9.21
C PRO A 77 7.93 7.36 -8.62
N GLU A 78 8.64 7.85 -7.60
CA GLU A 78 9.66 7.07 -6.88
C GLU A 78 9.07 5.86 -6.15
N LEU A 79 7.95 6.04 -5.44
CA LEU A 79 7.28 4.94 -4.74
C LEU A 79 6.71 3.92 -5.73
N LEU A 80 6.13 4.38 -6.83
CA LEU A 80 5.64 3.52 -7.91
C LEU A 80 6.78 2.71 -8.51
N PHE A 81 7.94 3.34 -8.75
CA PHE A 81 9.14 2.67 -9.27
C PHE A 81 9.68 1.61 -8.30
N ILE A 82 9.80 1.94 -7.00
CA ILE A 82 10.27 0.99 -5.98
C ILE A 82 9.32 -0.20 -5.88
N LEU A 83 8.01 0.05 -5.90
CA LEU A 83 6.99 -1.00 -5.88
C LEU A 83 7.08 -1.91 -7.11
N ALA A 84 7.17 -1.32 -8.30
CA ALA A 84 7.33 -2.08 -9.54
C ALA A 84 8.62 -2.91 -9.54
N THR A 85 9.71 -2.35 -9.02
CA THR A 85 11.00 -3.05 -8.85
C THR A 85 10.88 -4.22 -7.89
N PHE A 86 10.19 -4.04 -6.77
CA PHE A 86 9.92 -5.12 -5.82
C PHE A 86 9.10 -6.25 -6.47
N HIS A 87 8.04 -5.92 -7.20
CA HIS A 87 7.22 -6.90 -7.93
C HIS A 87 8.00 -7.63 -9.03
N TYR A 88 8.87 -6.93 -9.75
CA TYR A 88 9.75 -7.53 -10.74
C TYR A 88 10.73 -8.51 -10.10
N GLU A 89 11.35 -8.13 -8.98
CA GLU A 89 12.31 -8.99 -8.28
C GLU A 89 11.65 -10.24 -7.65
N LEU A 90 10.36 -10.17 -7.33
CA LEU A 90 9.54 -11.34 -6.98
C LEU A 90 9.18 -12.19 -8.21
N SER A 91 8.80 -11.57 -9.33
CA SER A 91 8.43 -12.31 -10.55
C SER A 91 9.60 -13.09 -11.13
N ARG A 92 10.84 -12.56 -11.01
CA ARG A 92 12.08 -13.24 -11.42
C ARG A 92 12.30 -14.61 -10.78
N ILE A 93 11.85 -14.80 -9.54
CA ILE A 93 11.95 -16.10 -8.86
C ILE A 93 10.72 -16.98 -9.06
N GLY A 94 9.74 -16.50 -9.84
CA GLY A 94 8.47 -17.18 -10.05
C GLY A 94 7.45 -16.88 -8.96
N ILE A 95 7.45 -15.68 -8.37
CA ILE A 95 6.38 -15.17 -7.49
C ILE A 95 5.65 -14.05 -8.23
N GLY A 96 4.52 -14.38 -8.84
CA GLY A 96 3.60 -13.45 -9.48
C GLY A 96 2.21 -13.49 -8.84
N ARG A 97 1.26 -12.82 -9.51
CA ARG A 97 -0.14 -12.71 -9.09
C ARG A 97 -0.90 -14.03 -9.09
N SER A 98 -0.72 -14.86 -10.12
CA SER A 98 -1.55 -16.05 -10.37
C SER A 98 -0.94 -17.36 -9.84
N ASN A 99 0.03 -17.28 -8.95
CA ASN A 99 0.79 -18.47 -8.57
C ASN A 99 0.09 -19.26 -7.46
N ASP A 100 -0.11 -20.55 -7.73
CA ASP A 100 -0.66 -21.49 -6.75
C ASP A 100 0.21 -21.55 -5.48
N PRO A 101 -0.39 -21.58 -4.27
CA PRO A 101 0.36 -21.72 -3.03
C PRO A 101 1.35 -22.89 -3.04
N LYS A 102 1.03 -24.04 -3.64
CA LYS A 102 1.97 -25.18 -3.66
C LYS A 102 3.24 -24.85 -4.44
N THR A 103 3.14 -24.08 -5.52
CA THR A 103 4.28 -23.63 -6.32
C THR A 103 5.14 -22.65 -5.53
N ARG A 104 4.51 -21.70 -4.82
CA ARG A 104 5.23 -20.74 -3.96
C ARG A 104 6.01 -21.41 -2.82
N SER A 105 5.49 -22.48 -2.23
CA SER A 105 6.18 -23.21 -1.16
C SER A 105 7.48 -23.85 -1.62
N LYS A 106 7.55 -24.30 -2.89
CA LYS A 106 8.78 -24.85 -3.48
C LYS A 106 9.88 -23.81 -3.66
N LEU A 107 9.52 -22.53 -3.66
CA LEU A 107 10.43 -21.40 -3.84
C LEU A 107 11.00 -20.86 -2.52
N LEU A 108 10.67 -21.49 -1.38
CA LEU A 108 11.01 -21.01 -0.03
C LEU A 108 12.50 -20.65 0.12
N TRP A 109 13.40 -21.52 -0.30
CA TRP A 109 14.83 -21.26 -0.18
C TRP A 109 15.29 -20.11 -1.06
N LYS A 110 14.89 -20.10 -2.34
CA LYS A 110 15.19 -18.99 -3.27
C LYS A 110 14.65 -17.67 -2.71
N TYR A 111 13.44 -17.66 -2.17
CA TYR A 111 12.86 -16.49 -1.52
C TYR A 111 13.70 -16.04 -0.33
N ARG A 112 14.09 -16.94 0.58
CA ARG A 112 14.90 -16.60 1.76
C ARG A 112 16.28 -16.05 1.42
N PHE A 113 16.97 -16.62 0.43
CA PHE A 113 18.24 -16.07 -0.04
C PHE A 113 18.06 -14.63 -0.56
N ASN A 114 17.07 -14.41 -1.43
CA ASN A 114 16.80 -13.08 -1.97
C ASN A 114 16.20 -12.12 -0.92
N TYR A 115 15.55 -12.63 0.13
CA TYR A 115 15.02 -11.87 1.25
C TYR A 115 16.13 -11.08 1.96
N ILE A 116 17.21 -11.78 2.31
CA ILE A 116 18.36 -11.20 3.01
C ILE A 116 19.13 -10.26 2.08
N LEU A 117 19.28 -10.64 0.80
CA LEU A 117 20.07 -9.88 -0.15
C LEU A 117 19.40 -8.56 -0.58
N LYS A 118 18.11 -8.61 -0.93
CA LYS A 118 17.41 -7.48 -1.59
C LYS A 118 15.97 -7.24 -1.14
N TYR A 119 15.12 -8.26 -0.92
CA TYR A 119 13.69 -8.01 -0.71
C TYR A 119 13.42 -7.23 0.57
N SER A 120 14.11 -7.56 1.66
CA SER A 120 14.00 -6.82 2.92
C SER A 120 14.40 -5.35 2.73
N LYS A 121 15.47 -5.08 1.97
CA LYS A 121 15.92 -3.71 1.69
C LYS A 121 14.91 -2.94 0.86
N LEU A 122 14.44 -3.49 -0.27
CA LEU A 122 13.43 -2.86 -1.13
C LEU A 122 12.12 -2.59 -0.37
N HIS A 123 11.66 -3.58 0.40
CA HIS A 123 10.47 -3.45 1.23
C HIS A 123 10.62 -2.34 2.27
N ASN A 124 11.74 -2.31 2.99
CA ASN A 124 11.97 -1.29 4.02
C ASN A 124 12.10 0.11 3.42
N ILE A 125 12.83 0.26 2.31
CA ILE A 125 12.94 1.54 1.60
C ILE A 125 11.55 2.03 1.18
N PHE A 126 10.72 1.16 0.59
CA PHE A 126 9.35 1.53 0.20
C PHE A 126 8.55 2.07 1.39
N TRP A 127 8.54 1.34 2.51
CA TRP A 127 7.77 1.74 3.69
C TRP A 127 8.35 2.94 4.43
N GLU A 128 9.67 3.11 4.43
CA GLU A 128 10.31 4.32 4.96
C GLU A 128 9.93 5.55 4.14
N GLN A 129 9.96 5.44 2.81
CA GLN A 129 9.52 6.53 1.93
C GLN A 129 8.03 6.83 2.13
N CYS A 130 7.19 5.81 2.28
CA CYS A 130 5.78 6.00 2.65
C CYS A 130 5.64 6.68 4.02
N ARG A 131 6.55 6.43 4.97
CA ARG A 131 6.54 7.10 6.28
C ARG A 131 6.92 8.57 6.15
N TYR A 132 7.95 8.90 5.38
CA TYR A 132 8.35 10.29 5.11
C TYR A 132 7.25 11.07 4.37
N ALA A 133 6.54 10.42 3.47
CA ALA A 133 5.39 10.97 2.77
C ALA A 133 4.10 11.04 3.63
N ASN A 134 4.15 10.65 4.92
CA ASN A 134 2.99 10.55 5.81
C ASN A 134 1.85 9.64 5.29
N ILE A 135 2.19 8.66 4.44
CA ILE A 135 1.26 7.68 3.87
C ILE A 135 1.08 6.49 4.82
N SER A 136 2.17 6.03 5.44
CA SER A 136 2.17 4.97 6.46
C SER A 136 2.71 5.49 7.79
N GLN A 137 2.12 5.01 8.89
CA GLN A 137 2.51 5.39 10.26
C GLN A 137 3.13 4.24 11.06
N HIS A 138 3.07 3.01 10.54
CA HIS A 138 3.52 1.83 11.25
C HIS A 138 4.66 1.15 10.52
N THR A 139 5.50 0.46 11.29
CA THR A 139 6.53 -0.40 10.74
C THR A 139 5.85 -1.60 10.09
N HIS A 140 6.04 -1.75 8.79
CA HIS A 140 5.64 -2.94 8.06
C HIS A 140 6.81 -3.92 8.08
N VAL A 141 6.50 -5.20 8.30
CA VAL A 141 7.48 -6.28 8.29
C VAL A 141 7.23 -7.16 7.08
N LEU A 142 8.29 -7.43 6.33
CA LEU A 142 8.24 -8.38 5.22
C LEU A 142 8.16 -9.79 5.82
N GLY A 143 7.22 -10.61 5.37
CA GLY A 143 7.14 -11.98 5.85
C GLY A 143 8.28 -12.84 5.30
N PHE A 144 8.78 -13.75 6.14
CA PHE A 144 9.86 -14.69 5.79
C PHE A 144 9.41 -15.87 4.92
N ASN A 145 8.11 -15.99 4.66
CA ASN A 145 7.50 -17.06 3.88
C ASN A 145 6.94 -16.50 2.56
N PRO A 146 7.22 -17.11 1.39
CA PRO A 146 6.64 -16.69 0.12
C PRO A 146 5.11 -16.80 0.03
N GLN A 147 4.44 -17.50 0.97
CA GLN A 147 2.97 -17.50 1.06
C GLN A 147 2.41 -16.24 1.71
N ASP A 148 3.19 -15.60 2.57
CA ASP A 148 2.78 -14.46 3.36
C ASP A 148 3.85 -13.39 3.26
N ILE A 149 3.89 -12.73 2.10
CA ILE A 149 4.84 -11.64 1.83
C ILE A 149 4.39 -10.36 2.56
N GLY A 150 3.09 -10.24 2.83
CA GLY A 150 2.47 -9.07 3.44
C GLY A 150 1.69 -8.23 2.43
N LEU A 151 1.55 -6.93 2.70
CA LEU A 151 0.63 -6.08 1.92
C LEU A 151 1.10 -5.86 0.48
N LEU A 152 2.42 -5.83 0.24
CA LEU A 152 3.00 -5.62 -1.10
C LEU A 152 3.01 -6.87 -1.98
N ASP A 153 2.41 -7.98 -1.53
CA ASP A 153 2.29 -9.19 -2.34
C ASP A 153 1.55 -8.89 -3.66
N PRO A 154 2.11 -9.26 -4.84
CA PRO A 154 1.45 -9.13 -6.14
C PRO A 154 0.00 -9.66 -6.19
N CYS A 155 -0.32 -10.68 -5.39
CA CYS A 155 -1.66 -11.25 -5.31
C CYS A 155 -2.72 -10.28 -4.74
N ASN A 156 -2.31 -9.28 -3.95
CA ASN A 156 -3.24 -8.31 -3.35
C ASN A 156 -3.70 -7.20 -4.31
N PHE A 157 -2.99 -6.99 -5.43
CA PHE A 157 -3.27 -5.92 -6.39
C PHE A 157 -4.45 -6.30 -7.30
N SER A 158 -4.99 -5.38 -8.11
CA SER A 158 -5.86 -5.75 -9.25
C SER A 158 -5.01 -6.13 -10.47
N GLU A 159 -5.56 -6.90 -11.41
CA GLU A 159 -4.79 -7.35 -12.59
C GLU A 159 -4.37 -6.15 -13.43
N GLN A 160 -5.30 -5.21 -13.61
CA GLN A 160 -5.04 -3.94 -14.28
C GLN A 160 -3.92 -3.15 -13.58
N THR A 161 -4.02 -2.96 -12.26
CA THR A 161 -3.01 -2.23 -11.49
C THR A 161 -1.63 -2.88 -11.59
N TYR A 162 -1.57 -4.21 -11.51
CA TYR A 162 -0.31 -4.93 -11.63
C TYR A 162 0.31 -4.75 -13.01
N ASN A 163 -0.48 -4.90 -14.07
CA ASN A 163 0.00 -4.74 -15.45
C ASN A 163 0.45 -3.31 -15.75
N GLU A 164 -0.30 -2.30 -15.27
CA GLU A 164 0.11 -0.89 -15.33
C GLU A 164 1.47 -0.69 -14.64
N LEU A 165 1.63 -1.18 -13.41
CA LEU A 165 2.92 -1.08 -12.70
C LEU A 165 4.07 -1.73 -13.48
N GLN A 166 3.85 -2.88 -14.12
CA GLN A 166 4.87 -3.55 -14.94
C GLN A 166 5.17 -2.83 -16.26
N SER A 167 4.27 -1.98 -16.75
CA SER A 167 4.51 -1.14 -17.94
C SER A 167 5.33 0.12 -17.65
N GLY A 168 5.59 0.43 -16.37
CA GLY A 168 6.29 1.67 -15.99
C GLY A 168 5.41 2.92 -16.08
N LYS A 169 4.09 2.73 -16.20
CA LYS A 169 3.07 3.79 -16.19
C LYS A 169 1.89 3.36 -15.32
N TYR A 170 1.51 4.20 -14.37
CA TYR A 170 0.32 4.00 -13.56
C TYR A 170 -0.63 5.18 -13.79
N LYS A 171 -1.84 4.90 -14.29
CA LYS A 171 -2.77 5.94 -14.76
C LYS A 171 -2.06 6.94 -15.70
N ASP A 172 -2.01 8.22 -15.36
CA ASP A 172 -1.37 9.27 -16.17
C ASP A 172 0.10 9.52 -15.82
N MET A 173 0.65 8.81 -14.82
CA MET A 173 2.02 9.01 -14.35
C MET A 173 2.98 7.96 -14.95
N ALA A 174 3.92 8.42 -15.76
CA ALA A 174 5.06 7.62 -16.19
C ALA A 174 6.18 7.71 -15.14
N PHE A 175 6.65 6.56 -14.66
CA PHE A 175 7.75 6.47 -13.68
C PHE A 175 8.89 5.59 -14.18
N LYS A 176 8.82 5.15 -15.45
CA LYS A 176 9.86 4.34 -16.08
C LYS A 176 11.25 4.99 -16.02
N ASP A 177 11.32 6.32 -16.09
CA ASP A 177 12.57 7.11 -16.21
C ASP A 177 13.09 7.68 -14.89
N VAL A 178 12.49 7.28 -13.75
CA VAL A 178 12.96 7.76 -12.45
C VAL A 178 14.37 7.23 -12.19
N GLU A 179 15.31 8.14 -11.98
CA GLU A 179 16.67 7.83 -11.58
C GLU A 179 16.74 7.67 -10.06
N ILE A 180 16.69 6.43 -9.60
CA ILE A 180 16.95 6.11 -8.19
C ILE A 180 18.28 5.35 -8.10
N ILE A 181 19.12 5.72 -7.14
CA ILE A 181 20.42 5.08 -6.88
C ILE A 181 20.20 3.72 -6.19
N THR A 182 19.50 2.77 -6.82
CA THR A 182 19.24 1.47 -6.21
C THR A 182 18.90 0.38 -7.22
N PHE A 183 19.38 -0.85 -6.93
CA PHE A 183 19.02 -2.18 -7.47
C PHE A 183 18.82 -2.31 -9.00
N SER A 184 18.56 -3.54 -9.46
CA SER A 184 18.34 -3.82 -10.88
C SER A 184 17.05 -3.19 -11.37
N ARG A 185 17.12 -2.38 -12.43
CA ARG A 185 15.95 -1.74 -13.06
C ARG A 185 15.09 -2.80 -13.76
N PRO A 186 13.76 -2.78 -13.57
CA PRO A 186 12.86 -3.63 -14.36
C PRO A 186 12.96 -3.27 -15.85
N PRO A 187 12.96 -4.27 -16.75
CA PRO A 187 12.70 -4.03 -18.16
C PRO A 187 11.20 -3.72 -18.31
N PHE A 188 10.84 -2.45 -18.14
CA PHE A 188 9.48 -1.99 -18.42
C PHE A 188 9.16 -2.29 -19.89
N LYS A 189 7.99 -2.89 -20.13
CA LYS A 189 7.52 -3.22 -21.47
C LYS A 189 6.83 -2.04 -22.13
#